data_AF-A0A9E5I4U2-F1
#
_entry.id   AF-A0A9E5I4U2-F1
#
_cell.length_a   1.000
_cell.length_b   1.000
_cell.length_c   1.000
_cell.angle_alpha   90.00
_cell.angle_beta   90.00
_cell.angle_gamma   90.00
#
_symmetry.space_group_name_H-M   'P 1'
#
loop_
_entity.id
_entity.type
_entity.pdbx_description
1 polymer ?
#
loop_
_entity_poly.entity_id
_entity_poly.type
_entity_poly.pdbx_seq_one_letter_code
_entity_poly.pdbx_strand_id
1 'polypeptide(L)'
;LFKNEESRRAGLTFFGGFKLEKNDKENKGLLNLKGAGTLPLIESVRIYSIKNRINKNTTAARIEELNKIGVFDDDETDFFQSAHQFLTYILLKDQVTSAKEGKPIKNFIDPKKLLQREKDLLKIYLKKINELKIRVKGDISEEYF
;
A
#
# COMPACT_ATOMS: atom_id res chain seq x y z
N LEU A 1 -25.19 2.94 -1.80
CA LEU A 1 -24.05 2.24 -2.43
C LEU A 1 -22.74 2.30 -1.62
N PHE A 2 -22.73 2.78 -0.36
CA PHE A 2 -21.51 3.04 0.43
C PHE A 2 -21.26 2.10 1.63
N LYS A 3 -21.82 0.88 1.65
CA LYS A 3 -21.75 0.01 2.84
C LYS A 3 -20.54 -0.94 2.94
N ASN A 4 -19.62 -0.91 1.97
CA ASN A 4 -18.50 -1.88 1.92
C ASN A 4 -17.10 -1.31 2.20
N GLU A 5 -16.98 -0.03 2.58
CA GLU A 5 -15.65 0.56 2.80
C GLU A 5 -15.07 0.35 4.21
N GLU A 6 -15.93 0.10 5.20
CA GLU A 6 -15.56 0.07 6.63
C GLU A 6 -14.77 -1.17 7.08
N SER A 7 -14.69 -2.23 6.28
CA SER A 7 -13.94 -3.45 6.64
C SER A 7 -12.57 -3.59 5.95
N ARG A 8 -12.02 -2.48 5.43
CA ARG A 8 -10.64 -2.40 4.93
C ARG A 8 -9.63 -2.20 6.08
N ARG A 9 -9.69 -3.05 7.11
CA ARG A 9 -8.50 -3.37 7.92
C ARG A 9 -7.53 -4.08 6.99
N ALA A 10 -6.43 -3.39 6.69
CA ALA A 10 -5.71 -3.58 5.45
C ALA A 10 -4.55 -4.56 5.61
N GLY A 11 -4.39 -5.42 4.60
CA GLY A 11 -3.28 -6.35 4.40
C GLY A 11 -3.07 -7.45 5.44
N LEU A 12 -3.43 -7.21 6.71
CA LEU A 12 -3.08 -8.04 7.85
C LEU A 12 -4.32 -8.49 8.63
N THR A 13 -4.22 -9.66 9.25
CA THR A 13 -5.19 -10.19 10.21
C THR A 13 -4.89 -9.64 11.61
N PHE A 14 -5.82 -9.86 12.55
CA PHE A 14 -5.64 -9.47 13.96
C PHE A 14 -4.36 -10.07 14.59
N PHE A 15 -3.93 -11.25 14.13
CA PHE A 15 -2.74 -11.94 14.61
C PHE A 15 -1.48 -11.66 13.76
N GLY A 16 -1.48 -10.60 12.94
CA GLY A 16 -0.31 -10.21 12.13
C GLY A 16 0.00 -11.14 10.94
N GLY A 17 -0.93 -12.02 10.56
CA GLY A 17 -0.86 -12.79 9.32
C GLY A 17 -1.36 -11.98 8.12
N PHE A 18 -1.15 -12.44 6.88
CA PHE A 18 -1.72 -11.78 5.71
C PHE A 18 -3.23 -12.03 5.58
N LYS A 19 -3.99 -11.00 5.22
CA LYS A 19 -5.41 -11.12 4.88
C LYS A 19 -5.53 -11.69 3.47
N LEU A 20 -5.59 -13.01 3.38
CA LEU A 20 -5.73 -13.75 2.13
C LEU A 20 -7.19 -13.78 1.68
N GLU A 21 -7.39 -13.81 0.36
CA GLU A 21 -8.70 -13.97 -0.25
C GLU A 21 -9.29 -15.36 0.05
N LYS A 22 -10.59 -15.41 0.34
CA LYS A 22 -11.29 -16.63 0.79
C LYS A 22 -12.45 -17.02 -0.12
N ASN A 23 -13.10 -16.03 -0.74
CA ASN A 23 -14.39 -16.18 -1.40
C ASN A 23 -14.26 -16.11 -2.93
N ASP A 24 -13.25 -15.40 -3.44
CA ASP A 24 -12.92 -15.42 -4.86
C ASP A 24 -12.19 -16.72 -5.21
N LYS A 25 -12.82 -17.57 -6.02
CA LYS A 25 -12.29 -18.87 -6.43
C LYS A 25 -10.94 -18.75 -7.14
N GLU A 26 -10.75 -17.71 -7.95
CA GLU A 26 -9.52 -17.57 -8.73
C GLU A 26 -8.34 -17.01 -7.94
N ASN A 27 -8.63 -16.32 -6.83
CA ASN A 27 -7.63 -15.63 -6.02
C ASN A 27 -7.51 -16.21 -4.61
N LYS A 28 -8.20 -17.31 -4.31
CA LYS A 28 -8.22 -17.94 -2.99
C LYS A 28 -6.81 -18.24 -2.49
N GLY A 29 -6.51 -17.80 -1.28
CA GLY A 29 -5.19 -17.96 -0.65
C GLY A 29 -4.14 -16.95 -1.12
N LEU A 30 -4.47 -16.04 -2.03
CA LEU A 30 -3.59 -14.96 -2.47
C LEU A 30 -3.86 -13.67 -1.68
N LEU A 31 -2.83 -12.83 -1.59
CA LEU A 31 -2.92 -11.49 -0.99
C LEU A 31 -3.12 -10.45 -2.11
N ASN A 32 -4.18 -9.66 -2.05
CA ASN A 32 -4.36 -8.49 -2.93
C ASN A 32 -3.36 -7.38 -2.55
N LEU A 33 -2.12 -7.48 -3.05
CA LEU A 33 -1.04 -6.57 -2.69
C LEU A 33 -1.34 -5.13 -3.15
N LYS A 34 -1.99 -4.96 -4.31
CA LYS A 34 -2.33 -3.62 -4.79
C LYS A 34 -3.26 -2.91 -3.80
N GLY A 35 -4.38 -3.58 -3.48
CA GLY A 35 -5.41 -3.02 -2.60
C GLY A 35 -4.99 -2.95 -1.13
N ALA A 36 -4.08 -3.82 -0.70
CA ALA A 36 -3.58 -3.84 0.67
C ALA A 36 -2.46 -2.83 0.94
N GLY A 37 -1.62 -2.52 -0.06
CA GLY A 37 -0.38 -1.76 0.13
C GLY A 37 -0.20 -0.61 -0.85
N THR A 38 0.09 -0.92 -2.12
CA THR A 38 0.50 0.13 -3.09
C THR A 38 -0.56 1.21 -3.27
N LEU A 39 -1.84 0.85 -3.40
CA LEU A 39 -2.91 1.82 -3.63
C LEU A 39 -3.14 2.68 -2.38
N PRO A 40 -3.31 2.13 -1.16
CA PRO A 40 -3.38 2.93 0.06
C PRO A 40 -2.22 3.91 0.25
N LEU A 41 -0.97 3.49 -0.01
CA LEU A 41 0.19 4.37 0.10
C LEU A 41 0.12 5.53 -0.90
N ILE A 42 -0.13 5.22 -2.17
CA ILE A 42 -0.22 6.21 -3.25
C ILE A 42 -1.35 7.21 -2.98
N GLU A 43 -2.52 6.73 -2.54
CA GLU A 43 -3.68 7.57 -2.23
C GLU A 43 -3.38 8.50 -1.05
N SER A 44 -2.82 7.98 0.04
CA SER A 44 -2.44 8.79 1.20
C SER A 44 -1.46 9.91 0.84
N VAL A 45 -0.38 9.58 0.13
CA VAL A 45 0.61 10.56 -0.35
C VAL A 45 -0.04 11.59 -1.27
N ARG A 46 -0.92 11.15 -2.18
CA ARG A 46 -1.64 12.04 -3.09
C ARG A 46 -2.57 12.99 -2.35
N ILE A 47 -3.30 12.53 -1.35
CA ILE A 47 -4.22 13.37 -0.57
C ILE A 47 -3.43 14.46 0.16
N TYR A 48 -2.33 14.12 0.85
CA TYR A 48 -1.48 15.15 1.45
C TYR A 48 -0.88 16.10 0.42
N SER A 49 -0.50 15.61 -0.75
CA SER A 49 0.00 16.47 -1.83
C SER A 49 -1.06 17.45 -2.30
N ILE A 50 -2.32 17.01 -2.44
CA ILE A 50 -3.45 17.88 -2.80
C ILE A 50 -3.68 18.94 -1.71
N LYS A 51 -3.73 18.52 -0.44
CA LYS A 51 -3.88 19.44 0.72
C LYS A 51 -2.81 20.54 0.71
N ASN A 52 -1.57 20.19 0.38
CA ASN A 52 -0.44 21.12 0.36
C ASN A 52 -0.14 21.73 -1.02
N ARG A 53 -1.06 21.62 -1.99
CA ARG A 53 -0.93 22.17 -3.35
C ARG A 53 0.35 21.73 -4.10
N ILE A 54 0.85 20.54 -3.80
CA ILE A 54 2.04 19.95 -4.45
C ILE A 54 1.63 19.35 -5.81
N ASN A 55 2.14 19.93 -6.89
CA ASN A 55 1.91 19.46 -8.25
C ASN A 55 3.11 18.65 -8.79
N LYS A 56 3.23 17.39 -8.36
CA LYS A 56 4.22 16.42 -8.86
C LYS A 56 3.51 15.20 -9.45
N ASN A 57 4.13 14.55 -10.43
CA ASN A 57 3.52 13.43 -11.16
C ASN A 57 3.69 12.08 -10.45
N THR A 58 4.88 11.81 -9.92
CA THR A 58 5.23 10.50 -9.33
C THR A 58 4.99 10.49 -7.82
N THR A 59 4.77 9.31 -7.26
CA THR A 59 4.65 9.13 -5.80
C THR A 59 5.95 9.51 -5.10
N ALA A 60 7.11 9.10 -5.64
CA ALA A 60 8.42 9.43 -5.06
C ALA A 60 8.64 10.95 -4.97
N ALA A 61 8.39 11.69 -6.05
CA ALA A 61 8.54 13.14 -6.06
C ALA A 61 7.55 13.84 -5.10
N ARG A 62 6.33 13.28 -4.93
CA ARG A 62 5.38 13.80 -3.93
C ARG A 62 5.89 13.61 -2.50
N ILE A 63 6.47 12.44 -2.18
CA ILE A 63 7.04 12.17 -0.86
C ILE A 63 8.19 13.16 -0.56
N GLU A 64 9.08 13.39 -1.53
CA GLU A 64 10.18 14.35 -1.37
C GLU A 64 9.69 15.79 -1.12
N GLU A 65 8.68 16.25 -1.85
CA GLU A 65 8.13 17.60 -1.61
C GLU A 65 7.41 17.68 -0.26
N LEU A 66 6.72 16.62 0.17
CA LEU A 66 6.09 16.56 1.49
C LEU A 66 7.12 16.61 2.63
N ASN A 67 8.31 16.06 2.42
CA ASN A 67 9.43 16.19 3.34
C ASN A 67 9.95 17.63 3.44
N LYS A 68 10.19 18.28 2.30
CA LYS A 68 10.68 19.67 2.26
C LYS A 68 9.79 20.66 3.02
N ILE A 69 8.49 20.39 3.10
CA ILE A 69 7.52 21.24 3.83
C ILE A 69 7.19 20.71 5.23
N GLY A 70 7.86 19.64 5.69
CA GLY A 70 7.71 19.10 7.05
C GLY A 70 6.46 18.27 7.30
N VAL A 71 5.75 17.80 6.26
CA VAL A 71 4.62 16.87 6.43
C VAL A 71 5.11 15.46 6.76
N PHE A 72 6.24 15.06 6.19
CA PHE A 72 6.98 13.85 6.55
C PHE A 72 8.36 14.25 7.08
N ASP A 73 8.84 13.58 8.11
CA ASP A 73 10.26 13.66 8.49
C ASP A 73 11.13 12.79 7.56
N ASP A 74 12.44 12.80 7.78
CA ASP A 74 13.41 12.07 6.95
C ASP A 74 13.22 10.56 7.06
N ASP A 75 12.89 10.06 8.25
CA ASP A 75 12.66 8.64 8.51
C ASP A 75 11.38 8.14 7.81
N GLU A 76 10.28 8.90 7.90
CA GLU A 76 9.03 8.61 7.19
C GLU A 76 9.24 8.66 5.67
N THR A 77 10.07 9.60 5.20
CA THR A 77 10.39 9.75 3.78
C THR A 77 11.13 8.53 3.25
N ASP A 78 12.24 8.14 3.89
CA ASP A 78 12.99 6.93 3.51
C ASP A 78 12.09 5.68 3.60
N PHE A 79 11.31 5.57 4.68
CA PHE A 79 10.41 4.44 4.88
C PHE A 79 9.36 4.32 3.77
N PHE A 80 8.65 5.41 3.44
CA PHE A 80 7.58 5.36 2.44
C PHE A 80 8.11 5.23 1.02
N GLN A 81 9.28 5.78 0.70
CA GLN A 81 9.95 5.53 -0.58
C GLN A 81 10.34 4.06 -0.71
N SER A 82 10.98 3.49 0.32
CA SER A 82 11.37 2.08 0.37
C SER A 82 10.16 1.15 0.27
N ALA A 83 9.08 1.46 1.01
CA ALA A 83 7.83 0.70 0.94
C ALA A 83 7.23 0.74 -0.47
N HIS A 84 7.16 1.92 -1.10
CA HIS A 84 6.64 2.08 -2.46
C HIS A 84 7.43 1.24 -3.46
N GLN A 85 8.76 1.29 -3.41
CA GLN A 85 9.64 0.52 -4.29
C GLN A 85 9.47 -0.98 -4.07
N PHE A 86 9.53 -1.44 -2.82
CA PHE A 86 9.46 -2.86 -2.49
C PHE A 86 8.13 -3.50 -2.87
N LEU A 87 7.00 -2.86 -2.53
CA LEU A 87 5.67 -3.34 -2.88
C LEU A 87 5.47 -3.40 -4.40
N THR A 88 5.93 -2.36 -5.11
CA THR A 88 5.85 -2.30 -6.57
C THR A 88 6.70 -3.39 -7.22
N TYR A 89 7.91 -3.62 -6.71
CA TYR A 89 8.79 -4.68 -7.18
C TYR A 89 8.16 -6.06 -7.05
N ILE A 90 7.62 -6.40 -5.86
CA ILE A 90 6.99 -7.71 -5.63
C ILE A 90 5.79 -7.90 -6.56
N LEU A 91 4.94 -6.87 -6.71
CA LEU A 91 3.77 -6.95 -7.57
C LEU A 91 4.17 -7.14 -9.04
N LEU A 92 5.10 -6.32 -9.54
CA LEU A 92 5.57 -6.41 -10.92
C LEU A 92 6.25 -7.75 -11.21
N LYS A 93 7.03 -8.29 -10.26
CA LYS A 93 7.69 -9.60 -10.41
C LYS A 93 6.66 -10.72 -10.62
N ASP A 94 5.58 -10.73 -9.85
CA ASP A 94 4.50 -11.72 -10.02
C ASP A 94 3.76 -11.53 -11.35
N GLN A 95 3.48 -10.28 -11.73
CA GLN A 95 2.82 -9.93 -12.99
C GLN A 95 3.65 -10.30 -14.23
N VAL A 96 4.96 -10.07 -14.21
CA VAL A 96 5.88 -10.47 -15.28
C VAL A 96 5.93 -11.99 -15.40
N THR A 97 5.92 -12.71 -14.27
CA THR A 97 5.90 -14.18 -14.27
C THR A 97 4.61 -14.68 -14.90
N SER A 98 3.46 -14.14 -14.48
CA SER A 98 2.15 -14.47 -15.05
C SER A 98 2.09 -14.19 -16.55
N ALA A 99 2.62 -13.04 -17.00
CA ALA A 99 2.65 -12.66 -18.41
C ALA A 99 3.48 -13.64 -19.26
N LYS A 100 4.65 -14.08 -18.76
CA LYS A 100 5.49 -15.07 -19.45
C LYS A 100 4.84 -16.45 -19.56
N GLU A 101 3.97 -16.79 -18.61
CA GLU A 101 3.22 -18.04 -18.59
C GLU A 101 1.88 -17.95 -19.35
N GLY A 102 1.57 -16.81 -19.98
CA GLY A 102 0.28 -16.60 -20.65
C GLY A 102 -0.92 -16.55 -19.70
N LYS A 103 -0.69 -16.31 -18.40
CA LYS A 103 -1.73 -16.23 -17.36
C LYS A 103 -2.25 -14.81 -17.21
N PRO A 104 -3.49 -14.62 -16.70
CA PRO A 104 -4.01 -13.30 -16.40
C PRO A 104 -3.10 -12.52 -15.45
N ILE A 105 -2.82 -11.26 -15.78
CA ILE A 105 -2.09 -10.33 -14.91
C ILE A 105 -3.03 -9.87 -13.81
N LYS A 106 -2.62 -10.07 -12.55
CA LYS A 106 -3.45 -9.80 -11.38
C LYS A 106 -2.78 -8.83 -10.41
N ASN A 107 -3.57 -8.35 -9.45
CA ASN A 107 -3.12 -7.48 -8.35
C ASN A 107 -2.76 -8.26 -7.08
N PHE A 108 -2.67 -9.59 -7.22
CA PHE A 108 -2.53 -10.53 -6.13
C PHE A 108 -1.15 -11.17 -6.17
N ILE A 109 -0.63 -11.53 -5.01
CA ILE A 109 0.60 -12.31 -4.88
C ILE A 109 0.32 -13.54 -4.02
N ASP A 110 1.09 -14.60 -4.20
CA ASP A 110 1.13 -15.71 -3.26
C ASP A 110 2.21 -15.46 -2.20
N PRO A 111 1.86 -15.15 -0.94
CA PRO A 111 2.86 -14.92 0.09
C PRO A 111 3.73 -16.14 0.36
N LYS A 112 3.29 -17.36 0.01
CA LYS A 112 4.10 -18.58 0.19
C LYS A 112 5.36 -18.57 -0.69
N LYS A 113 5.34 -17.85 -1.81
CA LYS A 113 6.50 -17.69 -2.71
C LYS A 113 7.52 -16.66 -2.23
N LEU A 114 7.20 -15.89 -1.17
CA LEU A 114 8.12 -14.92 -0.58
C LEU A 114 9.06 -15.59 0.44
N LEU A 115 10.30 -15.11 0.48
CA LEU A 115 11.23 -15.43 1.56
C LEU A 115 10.70 -14.95 2.90
N GLN A 116 11.13 -15.56 4.00
CA GLN A 116 10.67 -15.17 5.34
C GLN A 116 10.97 -13.68 5.63
N ARG A 117 12.18 -13.22 5.32
CA ARG A 117 12.56 -11.80 5.44
C ARG A 117 11.67 -10.86 4.62
N GLU A 118 11.23 -11.27 3.44
CA GLU A 118 10.35 -10.46 2.59
C GLU A 118 8.94 -10.40 3.17
N LYS A 119 8.45 -11.50 3.76
CA LYS A 119 7.17 -11.52 4.47
C LYS A 119 7.19 -10.58 5.67
N ASP A 120 8.25 -10.62 6.46
CA ASP A 120 8.35 -9.80 7.67
C ASP A 120 8.47 -8.31 7.31
N LEU A 121 9.29 -7.97 6.31
CA LEU A 121 9.37 -6.62 5.78
C LEU A 121 8.04 -6.14 5.18
N LEU A 122 7.36 -6.99 4.41
CA LEU A 122 6.04 -6.68 3.85
C LEU A 122 5.03 -6.36 4.94
N LYS A 123 5.01 -7.12 6.05
CA LYS A 123 4.12 -6.84 7.18
C LYS A 123 4.41 -5.48 7.82
N ILE A 124 5.68 -5.13 7.99
CA ILE A 124 6.10 -3.83 8.54
C ILE A 124 5.58 -2.69 7.66
N TYR A 125 5.79 -2.78 6.33
CA TYR A 125 5.30 -1.77 5.40
C TYR A 125 3.77 -1.67 5.39
N LEU A 126 3.06 -2.80 5.31
CA LEU A 126 1.60 -2.79 5.33
C LEU A 126 1.04 -2.17 6.62
N LYS A 127 1.67 -2.42 7.77
CA LYS A 127 1.27 -1.81 9.04
C LYS A 127 1.41 -0.29 9.00
N LYS A 128 2.58 0.24 8.66
CA LYS A 128 2.84 1.69 8.66
C LYS A 128 2.06 2.43 7.56
N ILE A 129 1.79 1.79 6.42
CA ILE A 129 0.90 2.34 5.38
C ILE A 129 -0.54 2.48 5.92
N ASN A 130 -1.01 1.54 6.73
CA ASN A 130 -2.33 1.66 7.34
C ASN A 130 -2.40 2.79 8.37
N GLU A 131 -1.34 2.95 9.15
CA GLU A 131 -1.21 4.08 10.08
C GLU A 131 -1.25 5.41 9.30
N LEU A 132 -0.50 5.53 8.20
CA LEU A 132 -0.55 6.70 7.32
C LEU A 132 -1.95 6.95 6.76
N LYS A 133 -2.65 5.89 6.31
CA LYS A 133 -4.03 6.00 5.81
C LYS A 133 -4.99 6.52 6.88
N ILE A 134 -4.84 6.09 8.13
CA ILE A 134 -5.66 6.56 9.25
C ILE A 134 -5.31 8.03 9.55
N ARG A 135 -4.02 8.37 9.63
CA ARG A 135 -3.54 9.74 9.87
C ARG A 135 -4.09 10.73 8.84
N VAL A 136 -3.93 10.43 7.55
CA VAL A 136 -4.46 11.25 6.44
C VAL A 136 -5.97 11.46 6.57
N LYS A 137 -6.73 10.43 6.95
CA LYS A 137 -8.18 10.58 7.13
C LYS A 137 -8.52 11.51 8.28
N GLY A 138 -7.82 11.38 9.42
CA GLY A 138 -7.98 12.24 10.59
C GLY A 138 -7.70 13.71 10.25
N ASP A 139 -6.52 13.97 9.70
CA ASP A 139 -6.06 15.33 9.34
C ASP A 139 -6.94 16.03 8.30
N ILE A 140 -7.65 15.26 7.46
CA ILE A 140 -8.60 15.79 6.49
C ILE A 140 -9.96 16.01 7.16
N SER A 141 -10.43 15.08 8.01
CA SER A 141 -11.72 15.25 8.69
C SER A 141 -11.74 16.40 9.68
N GLU A 142 -10.66 16.61 10.46
CA GLU A 142 -10.58 17.67 11.47
C GLU A 142 -10.60 19.08 10.87
N GLU A 143 -10.30 19.23 9.58
CA GLU A 143 -10.24 20.55 8.90
C GLU A 143 -11.61 21.00 8.37
N TYR A 144 -12.61 20.11 8.32
CA TYR A 144 -13.97 20.41 7.85
C TYR A 144 -15.03 20.41 8.96
N PHE A 145 -14.61 20.35 10.23
CA PHE A 145 -15.44 20.50 11.43
C PHE A 145 -14.86 21.58 12.34
#